data_AF-A0A072UIH8-F1
#
_entry.id   AF-A0A072UIH8-F1
#
_cell.length_a   1.000
_cell.length_b   1.000
_cell.length_c   1.000
_cell.angle_alpha   90.00
_cell.angle_beta   90.00
_cell.angle_gamma   90.00
#
_symmetry.space_group_name_H-M   'P 1'
#
loop_
_entity.id
_entity.type
_entity.pdbx_description
1 polymer ?
#
loop_
_entity_poly.entity_id
_entity_poly.type
_entity_poly.pdbx_seq_one_letter_code
_entity_poly.pdbx_strand_id
1 'polypeptide(L)'
;MVTAYDYPSAVHHDMKAIDICLVGDSASMVVHDHDTTLPITLDEMLVHCRAVARGAKTPLLVGDLPFGTYECSSNQAVDTAVRILKEGQMDAIKLEGGSPSRIVAAKAIVEAGIAVIGHVGLTPQELVDETTLDLQEAGCFAVVLECVPAPVTATATTALQIPTIGIGAGPNCSGQQISHNHDVLP
;
A
#
# COMPACT_ATOMS: atom_id res chain seq x y z
N MET A 1 4.27 -0.10 -9.70
CA MET A 1 4.36 -0.77 -8.38
C MET A 1 4.12 -2.26 -8.58
N VAL A 2 4.91 -3.13 -7.97
CA VAL A 2 4.73 -4.58 -8.05
C VAL A 2 4.88 -5.19 -6.66
N THR A 3 4.07 -6.20 -6.32
CA THR A 3 4.21 -6.86 -5.01
C THR A 3 5.38 -7.82 -4.95
N ALA A 4 6.13 -7.79 -3.85
CA ALA A 4 7.23 -8.72 -3.55
C ALA A 4 7.11 -9.22 -2.12
N TYR A 5 7.49 -10.47 -1.88
CA TYR A 5 7.37 -11.09 -0.55
C TYR A 5 8.64 -11.81 -0.10
N ASP A 6 9.64 -11.94 -0.98
CA ASP A 6 10.87 -12.65 -0.68
C ASP A 6 12.09 -12.00 -1.33
N TYR A 7 13.28 -12.51 -0.97
CA TYR A 7 14.54 -12.00 -1.49
C TYR A 7 14.67 -12.19 -3.02
N PRO A 8 14.43 -13.38 -3.61
CA PRO A 8 14.56 -13.57 -5.05
C PRO A 8 13.65 -12.67 -5.89
N SER A 9 12.39 -12.50 -5.50
CA SER A 9 11.44 -11.61 -6.17
C SER A 9 11.92 -10.15 -6.14
N ALA A 10 12.39 -9.70 -4.97
CA ALA A 10 12.92 -8.35 -4.81
C ALA A 10 14.17 -8.09 -5.67
N VAL A 11 15.10 -9.05 -5.73
CA VAL A 11 16.29 -8.95 -6.62
C VAL A 11 15.85 -8.81 -8.08
N HIS A 12 14.83 -9.57 -8.51
CA HIS A 12 14.32 -9.49 -9.87
C HIS A 12 13.67 -8.15 -10.19
N HIS A 13 12.93 -7.58 -9.24
CA HIS A 13 12.33 -6.25 -9.39
C HIS A 13 13.37 -5.15 -9.46
N ASP A 14 14.42 -5.23 -8.66
CA ASP A 14 15.56 -4.30 -8.67
C ASP A 14 16.26 -4.30 -10.03
N MET A 15 16.52 -5.49 -10.61
CA MET A 15 17.10 -5.63 -11.95
C MET A 15 16.21 -5.09 -13.07
N LYS A 16 14.89 -5.12 -12.88
CA LYS A 16 13.90 -4.68 -13.88
C LYS A 16 13.53 -3.21 -13.76
N ALA A 17 14.19 -2.45 -12.89
CA ALA A 17 13.91 -1.04 -12.64
C ALA A 17 12.42 -0.77 -12.32
N ILE A 18 11.81 -1.65 -11.50
CA ILE A 18 10.51 -1.36 -10.91
C ILE A 18 10.66 -0.13 -10.01
N ASP A 19 9.74 0.84 -10.07
CA ASP A 19 9.83 2.07 -9.27
C ASP A 19 9.50 1.86 -7.79
N ILE A 20 8.52 0.98 -7.51
CA ILE A 20 7.99 0.72 -6.17
C ILE A 20 7.77 -0.77 -5.97
N CYS A 21 8.40 -1.33 -4.93
CA CYS A 21 8.15 -2.69 -4.46
C CYS A 21 7.25 -2.66 -3.22
N LEU A 22 6.08 -3.29 -3.33
CA LEU A 22 5.11 -3.36 -2.24
C LEU A 22 5.19 -4.71 -1.54
N VAL A 23 5.46 -4.72 -0.24
CA VAL A 23 5.21 -5.87 0.62
C VAL A 23 3.78 -5.76 1.13
N GLY A 24 2.86 -6.41 0.43
CA GLY A 24 1.43 -6.33 0.71
C GLY A 24 0.92 -7.45 1.61
N ASP A 25 -0.18 -7.19 2.31
CA ASP A 25 -0.90 -8.18 3.14
C ASP A 25 -1.51 -9.34 2.32
N SER A 26 -1.65 -9.16 1.00
CA SER A 26 -1.87 -10.23 0.01
C SER A 26 -0.95 -11.44 0.18
N ALA A 27 0.24 -11.29 0.82
CA ALA A 27 1.09 -12.40 1.26
C ALA A 27 0.31 -13.48 2.02
N SER A 28 -0.68 -13.09 2.81
CA SER A 28 -1.61 -13.99 3.52
C SER A 28 -2.20 -15.05 2.59
N MET A 29 -2.68 -14.63 1.43
CA MET A 29 -3.38 -15.53 0.50
C MET A 29 -2.41 -16.32 -0.35
N VAL A 30 -1.36 -15.66 -0.81
CA VAL A 30 -0.53 -16.15 -1.90
C VAL A 30 0.77 -16.80 -1.49
N VAL A 31 1.22 -16.51 -0.26
CA VAL A 31 2.40 -17.13 0.36
C VAL A 31 1.95 -18.08 1.47
N HIS A 32 0.91 -17.72 2.22
CA HIS A 32 0.43 -18.51 3.36
C HIS A 32 -0.85 -19.31 3.08
N ASP A 33 -1.42 -19.23 1.88
CA ASP A 33 -2.59 -20.02 1.46
C ASP A 33 -3.82 -19.80 2.36
N HIS A 34 -3.99 -18.58 2.88
CA HIS A 34 -5.20 -18.19 3.59
C HIS A 34 -6.30 -17.75 2.60
N ASP A 35 -7.56 -17.93 3.00
CA ASP A 35 -8.71 -17.52 2.17
C ASP A 35 -8.83 -15.99 2.01
N THR A 36 -8.24 -15.22 2.93
CA THR A 36 -8.32 -13.75 2.97
C THR A 36 -7.01 -13.14 3.49
N THR A 37 -6.88 -11.81 3.44
CA THR A 37 -5.73 -11.10 4.04
C THR A 37 -5.80 -10.96 5.56
N LEU A 38 -6.97 -11.17 6.17
CA LEU A 38 -7.20 -10.95 7.61
C LEU A 38 -6.28 -11.75 8.57
N PRO A 39 -5.89 -13.00 8.28
CA PRO A 39 -5.09 -13.77 9.23
C PRO A 39 -3.64 -13.29 9.40
N ILE A 40 -3.08 -12.57 8.42
CA ILE A 40 -1.66 -12.21 8.47
C ILE A 40 -1.37 -11.23 9.60
N THR A 41 -0.34 -11.56 10.37
CA THR A 41 0.10 -10.76 11.50
C THR A 41 1.16 -9.73 11.11
N LEU A 42 1.36 -8.73 11.97
CA LEU A 42 2.48 -7.80 11.82
C LEU A 42 3.84 -8.50 11.81
N ASP A 43 4.02 -9.53 12.63
CA ASP A 43 5.31 -10.23 12.72
C ASP A 43 5.61 -11.03 11.46
N GLU A 44 4.60 -11.62 10.81
CA GLU A 44 4.73 -12.24 9.48
C GLU A 44 5.03 -11.20 8.40
N MET A 45 4.32 -10.08 8.37
CA MET A 45 4.61 -8.96 7.47
C MET A 45 6.06 -8.48 7.60
N LEU A 46 6.57 -8.37 8.82
CA LEU A 46 7.95 -7.95 9.07
C LEU A 46 8.99 -8.96 8.57
N VAL A 47 8.67 -10.26 8.53
CA VAL A 47 9.54 -11.28 7.90
C VAL A 47 9.66 -11.01 6.39
N HIS A 48 8.54 -10.79 5.71
CA HIS A 48 8.51 -10.48 4.28
C HIS A 48 9.22 -9.15 3.97
N CYS A 49 8.96 -8.11 4.76
CA CYS A 49 9.62 -6.81 4.63
C CYS A 49 11.14 -6.93 4.66
N ARG A 50 11.69 -7.63 5.67
CA ARG A 50 13.14 -7.84 5.78
C ARG A 50 13.72 -8.67 4.63
N ALA A 51 12.97 -9.63 4.10
CA ALA A 51 13.42 -10.43 2.96
C ALA A 51 13.54 -9.55 1.71
N VAL A 52 12.52 -8.74 1.44
CA VAL A 52 12.48 -7.81 0.29
C VAL A 52 13.55 -6.73 0.43
N ALA A 53 13.70 -6.11 1.60
CA ALA A 53 14.71 -5.08 1.86
C ALA A 53 16.15 -5.57 1.66
N ARG A 54 16.41 -6.87 1.78
CA ARG A 54 17.72 -7.43 1.43
C ARG A 54 17.95 -7.51 -0.07
N GLY A 55 16.89 -7.78 -0.85
CA GLY A 55 16.98 -8.05 -2.28
C GLY A 55 16.86 -6.82 -3.18
N ALA A 56 16.09 -5.81 -2.77
CA ALA A 56 15.88 -4.59 -3.54
C ALA A 56 16.54 -3.38 -2.88
N LYS A 57 17.22 -2.54 -3.68
CA LYS A 57 18.00 -1.38 -3.22
C LYS A 57 17.65 -0.07 -3.94
N THR A 58 17.11 -0.19 -5.15
CA THR A 58 16.75 0.91 -6.03
C THR A 58 15.27 1.32 -5.93
N PRO A 59 14.28 0.40 -5.91
CA PRO A 59 12.86 0.79 -5.80
C PRO A 59 12.56 1.39 -4.42
N LEU A 60 11.53 2.23 -4.37
CA LEU A 60 10.90 2.60 -3.11
C LEU A 60 10.25 1.37 -2.47
N LEU A 61 10.63 1.04 -1.25
CA LEU A 61 10.07 -0.10 -0.51
C LEU A 61 8.89 0.35 0.34
N VAL A 62 7.72 -0.22 0.09
CA VAL A 62 6.48 0.09 0.80
C VAL A 62 5.99 -1.16 1.54
N GLY A 63 5.72 -1.05 2.83
CA GLY A 63 5.08 -2.11 3.61
C GLY A 63 3.63 -1.80 3.93
N ASP A 64 2.73 -2.76 3.74
CA ASP A 64 1.35 -2.64 4.20
C ASP A 64 1.25 -2.68 5.73
N LEU A 65 0.33 -1.89 6.28
CA LEU A 65 -0.16 -2.07 7.65
C LEU A 65 -1.24 -3.16 7.62
N PRO A 66 -1.01 -4.35 8.21
CA PRO A 66 -2.02 -5.41 8.19
C PRO A 66 -3.21 -5.06 9.07
N PHE A 67 -4.37 -5.63 8.76
CA PHE A 67 -5.59 -5.41 9.53
C PHE A 67 -5.38 -5.71 11.03
N GLY A 68 -5.97 -4.88 11.90
CA GLY A 68 -5.88 -4.95 13.36
C GLY A 68 -4.72 -4.16 13.97
N THR A 69 -3.86 -3.53 13.15
CA THR A 69 -2.64 -2.86 13.61
C THR A 69 -2.68 -1.32 13.56
N TYR A 70 -3.73 -0.72 13.01
CA TYR A 70 -3.82 0.74 12.85
C TYR A 70 -5.22 1.31 13.11
N GLU A 71 -6.17 0.46 13.46
CA GLU A 71 -7.58 0.81 13.55
C GLU A 71 -8.02 1.30 14.93
N CYS A 72 -7.32 0.88 15.98
CA CYS A 72 -7.76 1.15 17.35
C CYS A 72 -7.49 2.60 17.77
N SER A 73 -6.34 3.16 17.37
CA SER A 73 -5.97 4.54 17.65
C SER A 73 -4.84 5.03 16.75
N SER A 74 -4.68 6.35 16.62
CA SER A 74 -3.54 6.96 15.94
C SER A 74 -2.19 6.54 16.53
N ASN A 75 -2.10 6.38 17.86
CA ASN A 75 -0.86 5.92 18.50
C ASN A 75 -0.50 4.50 18.05
N GLN A 76 -1.48 3.60 18.01
CA GLN A 76 -1.26 2.24 17.50
C GLN A 76 -0.79 2.27 16.03
N ALA A 77 -1.45 3.08 15.19
CA ALA A 77 -1.09 3.23 13.79
C ALA A 77 0.35 3.74 13.59
N VAL A 78 0.76 4.75 14.37
CA VAL A 78 2.13 5.29 14.37
C VAL A 78 3.13 4.24 14.87
N ASP A 79 2.85 3.57 15.98
CA ASP A 79 3.73 2.53 16.54
C ASP A 79 3.96 1.39 15.53
N THR A 80 2.89 0.91 14.88
CA THR A 80 2.98 -0.10 13.82
C THR A 80 3.79 0.41 12.62
N ALA A 81 3.53 1.63 12.15
CA ALA A 81 4.27 2.21 11.03
C ALA A 81 5.77 2.33 11.34
N VAL A 82 6.12 2.73 12.57
CA VAL A 82 7.51 2.77 13.05
C VAL A 82 8.16 1.38 13.02
N ARG A 83 7.43 0.32 13.39
CA ARG A 83 7.93 -1.06 13.29
C ARG A 83 8.18 -1.46 11.84
N ILE A 84 7.25 -1.19 10.92
CA ILE A 84 7.42 -1.48 9.49
C ILE A 84 8.69 -0.80 8.94
N LEU A 85 8.94 0.46 9.28
CA LEU A 85 10.16 1.17 8.87
C LEU A 85 11.42 0.57 9.53
N LYS A 86 11.45 0.47 10.86
CA LYS A 86 12.67 0.11 11.61
C LYS A 86 12.99 -1.38 11.58
N GLU A 87 12.00 -2.23 11.83
CA GLU A 87 12.17 -3.68 11.88
C GLU A 87 12.01 -4.30 10.48
N GLY A 88 11.14 -3.74 9.64
CA GLY A 88 10.91 -4.18 8.27
C GLY A 88 11.94 -3.64 7.27
N GLN A 89 12.60 -2.52 7.58
CA GLN A 89 13.51 -1.78 6.68
C GLN A 89 12.80 -1.27 5.42
N MET A 90 11.55 -0.81 5.57
CA MET A 90 10.79 -0.16 4.50
C MET A 90 11.00 1.36 4.51
N ASP A 91 10.77 2.01 3.37
CA ASP A 91 10.90 3.46 3.20
C ASP A 91 9.58 4.20 3.50
N ALA A 92 8.46 3.53 3.24
CA ALA A 92 7.11 4.07 3.40
C ALA A 92 6.13 2.96 3.82
N ILE A 93 4.91 3.37 4.18
CA ILE A 93 3.81 2.45 4.48
C ILE A 93 2.65 2.64 3.51
N LYS A 94 1.80 1.61 3.38
CA LYS A 94 0.47 1.73 2.77
C LYS A 94 -0.61 1.39 3.80
N LEU A 95 -1.67 2.19 3.83
CA LEU A 95 -2.81 2.09 4.75
C LEU A 95 -4.10 2.05 3.95
N GLU A 96 -5.01 1.15 4.31
CA GLU A 96 -6.30 0.97 3.64
C GLU A 96 -7.48 1.61 4.37
N GLY A 97 -8.37 2.19 3.58
CA GLY A 97 -9.69 2.63 3.99
C GLY A 97 -9.85 4.14 4.03
N GLY A 98 -11.10 4.57 3.79
CA GLY A 98 -11.50 5.96 3.68
C GLY A 98 -12.21 6.55 4.89
N SER A 99 -12.51 5.74 5.90
CA SER A 99 -13.34 6.20 7.01
C SER A 99 -12.64 7.30 7.81
N PRO A 100 -13.38 8.17 8.53
CA PRO A 100 -12.79 9.28 9.28
C PRO A 100 -11.67 8.84 10.25
N SER A 101 -11.78 7.65 10.85
CA SER A 101 -10.72 7.12 11.72
C SER A 101 -9.45 6.74 10.94
N ARG A 102 -9.58 6.31 9.69
CA ARG A 102 -8.45 6.02 8.79
C ARG A 102 -7.73 7.27 8.34
N ILE A 103 -8.48 8.31 7.98
CA ILE A 103 -7.91 9.62 7.64
C ILE A 103 -7.12 10.19 8.82
N VAL A 104 -7.68 10.11 10.04
CA VAL A 104 -6.99 10.52 11.28
C VAL A 104 -5.74 9.69 11.56
N ALA A 105 -5.76 8.39 11.29
CA ALA A 105 -4.58 7.52 11.43
C ALA A 105 -3.49 7.88 10.40
N ALA A 106 -3.87 8.04 9.12
CA ALA A 106 -2.95 8.42 8.05
C ALA A 106 -2.27 9.76 8.37
N LYS A 107 -3.05 10.77 8.77
CA LYS A 107 -2.52 12.08 9.17
C LYS A 107 -1.52 11.98 10.32
N ALA A 108 -1.82 11.20 11.36
CA ALA A 108 -0.91 11.02 12.49
C ALA A 108 0.41 10.36 12.08
N ILE A 109 0.37 9.38 11.17
CA ILE A 109 1.58 8.74 10.62
C ILE A 109 2.42 9.74 9.81
N VAL A 110 1.77 10.55 8.97
CA VAL A 110 2.43 11.61 8.21
C VAL A 110 3.07 12.67 9.13
N GLU A 111 2.34 13.14 10.15
CA GLU A 111 2.85 14.10 11.14
C GLU A 111 4.02 13.54 11.96
N ALA A 112 4.10 12.21 12.12
CA ALA A 112 5.25 11.52 12.71
C ALA A 112 6.47 11.43 11.77
N GLY A 113 6.36 11.93 10.52
CA GLY A 113 7.43 11.96 9.53
C GLY A 113 7.55 10.71 8.67
N ILE A 114 6.50 9.88 8.61
CA ILE A 114 6.49 8.64 7.83
C ILE A 114 5.69 8.86 6.55
N ALA A 115 6.26 8.48 5.40
CA ALA A 115 5.59 8.58 4.11
C ALA A 115 4.47 7.53 4.00
N VAL A 116 3.27 7.97 3.57
CA VAL A 116 2.06 7.14 3.49
C VAL A 116 1.51 7.11 2.07
N ILE A 117 1.25 5.90 1.57
CA ILE A 117 0.35 5.66 0.44
C ILE A 117 -1.03 5.32 1.00
N GLY A 118 -2.05 6.10 0.66
CA GLY A 118 -3.43 5.74 0.98
C GLY A 118 -3.96 4.66 0.03
N HIS A 119 -4.96 3.89 0.45
CA HIS A 119 -5.61 2.91 -0.39
C HIS A 119 -7.14 3.01 -0.27
N VAL A 120 -7.79 3.24 -1.42
CA VAL A 120 -9.25 3.31 -1.57
C VAL A 120 -9.69 2.27 -2.60
N GLY A 121 -10.63 1.43 -2.20
CA GLY A 121 -11.31 0.48 -3.09
C GLY A 121 -12.74 0.90 -3.40
N LEU A 122 -13.46 0.04 -4.15
CA LEU A 122 -14.90 0.21 -4.35
C LEU A 122 -15.68 -0.16 -3.08
N THR A 123 -15.94 0.82 -2.22
CA THR A 123 -16.95 0.68 -1.15
C THR A 123 -18.28 1.28 -1.64
N PRO A 124 -19.41 0.54 -1.60
CA PRO A 124 -20.69 1.05 -2.10
C PRO A 124 -21.22 2.32 -1.41
N GLN A 125 -20.60 2.72 -0.30
CA GLN A 125 -21.09 3.77 0.61
C GLN A 125 -20.19 5.01 0.63
N GLU A 126 -18.95 4.94 0.14
CA GLU A 126 -18.03 6.08 0.15
C GLU A 126 -17.88 6.64 -1.28
N LEU A 127 -17.91 7.97 -1.37
CA LEU A 127 -17.59 8.65 -2.62
C LEU A 127 -16.07 8.64 -2.77
N VAL A 128 -15.56 7.82 -3.70
CA VAL A 128 -14.12 7.69 -4.00
C VAL A 128 -13.46 9.06 -4.15
N ASP A 129 -14.14 10.01 -4.77
CA ASP A 129 -13.64 11.37 -4.97
C ASP A 129 -13.38 12.12 -3.64
N GLU A 130 -14.31 12.04 -2.68
CA GLU A 130 -14.17 12.70 -1.37
C GLU A 130 -13.07 12.02 -0.54
N THR A 131 -13.11 10.69 -0.46
CA THR A 131 -12.14 9.91 0.31
C THR A 131 -10.71 10.11 -0.17
N THR A 132 -10.50 10.15 -1.49
CA THR A 132 -9.14 10.33 -2.05
C THR A 132 -8.60 11.74 -1.79
N LEU A 133 -9.47 12.76 -1.80
CA LEU A 133 -9.12 14.12 -1.39
C LEU A 133 -8.77 14.19 0.10
N ASP A 134 -9.55 13.54 0.97
CA ASP A 134 -9.28 13.49 2.41
C ASP A 134 -7.92 12.83 2.71
N LEU A 135 -7.56 11.76 1.99
CA LEU A 135 -6.24 11.14 2.10
C LEU A 135 -5.12 12.07 1.63
N GLN A 136 -5.33 12.82 0.56
CA GLN A 136 -4.37 13.84 0.12
C GLN A 136 -4.21 14.94 1.16
N GLU A 137 -5.31 15.44 1.75
CA GLU A 137 -5.29 16.46 2.79
C GLU A 137 -4.66 15.96 4.10
N ALA A 138 -4.78 14.65 4.40
CA ALA A 138 -4.04 13.99 5.47
C ALA A 138 -2.52 13.92 5.21
N GLY A 139 -2.08 14.19 3.97
CA GLY A 139 -0.68 14.23 3.58
C GLY A 139 -0.13 12.92 3.01
N CYS A 140 -1.01 11.99 2.60
CA CYS A 140 -0.58 10.85 1.79
C CYS A 140 0.10 11.36 0.51
N PHE A 141 1.22 10.75 0.11
CA PHE A 141 1.98 11.20 -1.07
C PHE A 141 1.51 10.54 -2.37
N ALA A 142 0.71 9.49 -2.28
CA ALA A 142 0.06 8.80 -3.38
C ALA A 142 -1.18 8.05 -2.85
N VAL A 143 -2.10 7.67 -3.75
CA VAL A 143 -3.26 6.85 -3.40
C VAL A 143 -3.43 5.69 -4.38
N VAL A 144 -3.62 4.48 -3.84
CA VAL A 144 -4.03 3.30 -4.60
C VAL A 144 -5.54 3.34 -4.82
N LEU A 145 -5.97 3.10 -6.06
CA LEU A 145 -7.35 2.91 -6.47
C LEU A 145 -7.55 1.45 -6.89
N GLU A 146 -8.31 0.70 -6.11
CA GLU A 146 -8.57 -0.72 -6.36
C GLU A 146 -10.00 -0.98 -6.83
N CYS A 147 -10.15 -1.70 -7.94
CA CYS A 147 -11.45 -2.09 -8.51
C CYS A 147 -12.41 -0.90 -8.73
N VAL A 148 -11.87 0.29 -8.96
CA VAL A 148 -12.65 1.52 -9.23
C VAL A 148 -12.99 1.61 -10.73
N PRO A 149 -14.25 1.88 -11.12
CA PRO A 149 -14.62 2.03 -12.53
C PRO A 149 -13.78 3.09 -13.24
N ALA A 150 -13.29 2.78 -14.44
CA ALA A 150 -12.37 3.65 -15.18
C ALA A 150 -12.81 5.13 -15.34
N PRO A 151 -14.12 5.46 -15.51
CA PRO A 151 -14.56 6.86 -15.51
C PRO A 151 -14.38 7.56 -14.17
N VAL A 152 -14.61 6.85 -13.05
CA VAL A 152 -14.41 7.38 -11.69
C VAL A 152 -12.92 7.58 -11.42
N THR A 153 -12.10 6.60 -11.79
CA THR A 153 -10.62 6.71 -11.73
C THR A 153 -10.09 7.93 -12.47
N ALA A 154 -10.62 8.22 -13.66
CA ALA A 154 -10.19 9.37 -14.46
C ALA A 154 -10.52 10.70 -13.77
N THR A 155 -11.72 10.80 -13.19
CA THR A 155 -12.14 11.97 -12.42
C THR A 155 -11.26 12.17 -11.20
N ALA A 156 -11.09 11.13 -10.37
CA ALA A 156 -10.25 11.18 -9.18
C ALA A 156 -8.80 11.56 -9.51
N THR A 157 -8.20 10.92 -10.53
CA THR A 157 -6.81 11.20 -10.95
C THR A 157 -6.63 12.64 -11.44
N THR A 158 -7.66 13.22 -12.08
CA THR A 158 -7.60 14.62 -12.54
C THR A 158 -7.77 15.61 -11.38
N ALA A 159 -8.51 15.24 -10.33
CA ALA A 159 -8.78 16.08 -9.17
C ALA A 159 -7.61 16.14 -8.18
N LEU A 160 -6.85 15.06 -8.06
CA LEU A 160 -5.72 14.96 -7.13
C LEU A 160 -4.45 15.64 -7.66
N GLN A 161 -3.64 16.13 -6.73
CA GLN A 161 -2.29 16.66 -6.93
C GLN A 161 -1.21 15.60 -6.68
N ILE A 162 -1.58 14.48 -6.05
CA ILE A 162 -0.71 13.33 -5.79
C ILE A 162 -0.96 12.21 -6.80
N PRO A 163 0.06 11.36 -7.10
CA PRO A 163 -0.11 10.25 -8.04
C PRO A 163 -1.17 9.24 -7.59
N THR A 164 -1.96 8.77 -8.55
CA THR A 164 -2.85 7.63 -8.37
C THR A 164 -2.19 6.35 -8.89
N ILE A 165 -2.37 5.25 -8.17
CA ILE A 165 -1.84 3.93 -8.55
C ILE A 165 -3.03 2.98 -8.71
N GLY A 166 -3.27 2.51 -9.93
CA GLY A 166 -4.44 1.66 -10.22
C GLY A 166 -4.15 0.17 -10.08
N ILE A 167 -5.10 -0.59 -9.53
CA ILE A 167 -5.17 -2.05 -9.66
C ILE A 167 -6.61 -2.44 -10.00
N GLY A 168 -6.83 -2.97 -11.20
CA GLY A 168 -8.19 -3.17 -11.72
C GLY A 168 -8.99 -1.87 -11.88
N ALA A 169 -8.33 -0.70 -11.91
CA ALA A 169 -8.98 0.62 -11.92
C ALA A 169 -8.95 1.32 -13.29
N GLY A 170 -8.55 0.61 -14.35
CA GLY A 170 -8.40 1.16 -15.69
C GLY A 170 -7.09 1.94 -15.91
N PRO A 171 -6.87 2.44 -17.13
CA PRO A 171 -5.57 2.99 -17.54
C PRO A 171 -5.31 4.42 -17.10
N ASN A 172 -6.31 5.12 -16.56
CA ASN A 172 -6.26 6.57 -16.31
C ASN A 172 -5.60 6.94 -14.97
N CYS A 173 -4.85 6.04 -14.34
CA CYS A 173 -4.04 6.33 -13.15
C CYS A 173 -2.64 6.82 -13.55
N SER A 174 -1.95 7.51 -12.64
CA SER A 174 -0.55 7.94 -12.84
C SER A 174 0.42 6.76 -12.95
N GLY A 175 0.11 5.65 -12.27
CA GLY A 175 0.84 4.39 -12.33
C GLY A 175 -0.08 3.19 -12.15
N GLN A 176 0.49 1.99 -12.23
CA GLN A 176 -0.23 0.74 -12.04
C GLN A 176 0.44 -0.10 -10.95
N GLN A 177 -0.39 -0.79 -10.18
CA GLN A 177 0.00 -1.85 -9.27
C GLN A 177 -0.35 -3.21 -9.90
N ILE A 178 0.57 -4.16 -9.77
CA ILE A 178 0.32 -5.56 -10.11
C ILE A 178 0.60 -6.40 -8.88
N SER A 179 -0.41 -7.15 -8.44
CA SER A 179 -0.26 -8.20 -7.45
C SER A 179 0.26 -9.44 -8.15
N HIS A 180 1.26 -10.11 -7.57
CA HIS A 180 1.88 -11.35 -8.05
C HIS A 180 2.90 -11.25 -9.18
N ASN A 181 4.00 -11.96 -8.97
CA ASN A 181 4.99 -12.30 -9.97
C ASN A 181 4.47 -13.33 -10.99
N HIS A 182 3.47 -14.16 -10.68
CA HIS A 182 2.97 -15.21 -11.60
C HIS A 182 2.09 -14.68 -12.74
N ASP A 183 1.46 -13.51 -12.59
CA ASP A 183 0.67 -12.89 -13.67
C ASP A 183 1.56 -12.21 -14.73
N VAL A 184 2.85 -11.99 -14.43
CA VAL A 184 3.78 -11.19 -15.26
C VAL A 184 5.09 -11.93 -15.60
N LEU A 185 5.35 -13.09 -14.98
CA LEU A 185 6.51 -13.92 -15.32
C LEU A 185 6.06 -15.09 -16.23
N PRO A 186 6.60 -15.19 -17.45
CA PRO A 186 6.42 -16.36 -18.30
C PRO A 186 7.11 -17.60 -17.73
#